data_AF-A0AAF0TDY0-F1
#
_entry.id   AF-A0AAF0TDY0-F1
#
_cell.length_a   1.000
_cell.length_b   1.000
_cell.length_c   1.000
_cell.angle_alpha   90.00
_cell.angle_beta   90.00
_cell.angle_gamma   90.00
#
_symmetry.space_group_name_H-M   'P 1'
#
loop_
_entity.id
_entity.type
_entity.pdbx_description
1 polymer ?
#
loop_
_entity_poly.entity_id
_entity_poly.type
_entity_poly.pdbx_seq_one_letter_code
_entity_poly.pdbx_strand_id
1 'polypeptide(L)'
;MGKVSYMKLKGSQNLRIRLLLATLSTKSIIIEDIRADATWPGLRPHEVSFLRLLEKVCDDCVVEINETGTKLKYKPGIIMGGRHLVHDCGVSRSISYFLEPLIVLGLFGKKPLTIRLKGMPLLSF
;
A
#
# COMPACT_ATOMS: atom_id res chain seq x y z
N MET A 1 21.65 15.15 7.54
CA MET A 1 20.45 14.31 7.36
C MET A 1 20.05 13.71 8.70
N GLY A 2 18.84 14.00 9.21
CA GLY A 2 18.34 13.38 10.44
C GLY A 2 18.11 11.87 10.26
N LYS A 3 18.44 11.07 11.27
CA LYS A 3 18.20 9.64 11.28
C LYS A 3 16.69 9.38 11.18
N VAL A 4 16.22 8.82 10.07
CA VAL A 4 14.79 8.47 9.91
C VAL A 4 14.44 7.40 10.93
N SER A 5 13.52 7.72 11.85
CA SER A 5 13.01 6.79 12.84
C SER A 5 11.91 5.93 12.23
N TYR A 6 12.04 4.61 12.35
CA TYR A 6 11.05 3.65 11.85
C TYR A 6 10.32 3.00 13.03
N MET A 7 8.99 3.06 12.99
CA MET A 7 8.16 2.29 13.90
C MET A 7 8.13 0.82 13.46
N LYS A 8 8.50 -0.09 14.37
CA LYS A 8 8.50 -1.53 14.10
C LYS A 8 7.15 -2.13 14.43
N LEU A 9 6.62 -2.94 13.51
CA LEU A 9 5.37 -3.67 13.61
C LEU A 9 5.63 -5.12 13.21
N LYS A 10 4.71 -6.01 13.60
CA LYS A 10 4.80 -7.45 13.27
C LYS A 10 3.53 -7.96 12.62
N GLY A 11 3.70 -8.97 11.77
CA GLY A 11 2.61 -9.70 11.14
C GLY A 11 1.89 -8.93 10.03
N SER A 12 1.04 -9.66 9.31
CA SER A 12 0.29 -9.15 8.16
C SER A 12 -1.09 -8.57 8.50
N GLN A 13 -1.53 -8.67 9.75
CA GLN A 13 -2.84 -8.20 10.15
C GLN A 13 -2.96 -6.69 9.97
N ASN A 14 -4.09 -6.24 9.39
CA ASN A 14 -4.38 -4.83 9.14
C ASN A 14 -3.32 -4.11 8.27
N LEU A 15 -2.60 -4.83 7.39
CA LEU A 15 -1.54 -4.28 6.56
C LEU A 15 -1.99 -3.01 5.80
N ARG A 16 -3.16 -3.06 5.14
CA ARG A 16 -3.74 -1.91 4.41
C ARG A 16 -3.89 -0.67 5.29
N ILE A 17 -4.51 -0.84 6.45
CA ILE A 17 -4.79 0.26 7.39
C ILE A 17 -3.48 0.81 7.96
N ARG A 18 -2.52 -0.05 8.30
CA ARG A 18 -1.19 0.36 8.77
C ARG A 18 -0.47 1.23 7.74
N LEU A 19 -0.49 0.82 6.47
CA LEU A 19 0.10 1.58 5.37
C LEU A 19 -0.63 2.90 5.11
N LEU A 20 -1.97 2.88 5.12
CA LEU A 20 -2.79 4.08 5.00
C LEU A 20 -2.46 5.09 6.11
N LEU A 21 -2.48 4.65 7.37
CA LEU A 21 -2.19 5.51 8.53
C LEU A 21 -0.74 5.99 8.54
N ALA A 22 0.22 5.15 8.15
CA ALA A 22 1.61 5.56 7.98
C ALA A 22 1.73 6.69 6.95
N THR A 23 0.99 6.59 5.84
CA THR A 23 0.92 7.62 4.79
C THR A 23 0.32 8.92 5.32
N LEU A 24 -0.85 8.85 5.96
CA LEU A 24 -1.54 10.03 6.51
C LEU A 24 -0.75 10.71 7.63
N SER A 25 -0.07 9.93 8.48
CA SER A 25 0.73 10.46 9.60
C SER A 25 2.18 10.79 9.23
N THR A 26 2.59 10.53 7.99
CA THR A 26 3.99 10.67 7.53
C THR A 26 5.00 9.93 8.42
N LYS A 27 4.59 8.80 9.01
CA LYS A 27 5.44 7.97 9.88
C LYS A 27 6.00 6.79 9.09
N SER A 28 7.32 6.64 9.10
CA SER A 28 7.98 5.50 8.46
C SER A 28 7.80 4.24 9.32
N ILE A 29 7.49 3.11 8.69
CA ILE A 29 7.23 1.85 9.37
C ILE A 29 8.08 0.71 8.80
N ILE A 30 8.39 -0.26 9.64
CA ILE A 30 8.96 -1.55 9.26
C ILE A 30 8.01 -2.63 9.78
N ILE A 31 7.58 -3.53 8.91
CA ILE A 31 6.72 -4.66 9.26
C ILE A 31 7.53 -5.93 9.05
N GLU A 32 7.75 -6.67 10.13
CA GLU A 32 8.46 -7.96 10.14
C GLU A 32 7.48 -9.11 10.36
N ASP A 33 7.95 -10.35 10.23
CA ASP A 33 7.18 -11.56 10.48
C ASP A 33 5.87 -11.65 9.66
N ILE A 34 5.87 -11.14 8.43
CA ILE A 34 4.71 -11.20 7.53
C ILE A 34 4.53 -12.65 7.08
N ARG A 35 3.66 -13.39 7.79
CA ARG A 35 3.34 -14.80 7.52
C ARG A 35 4.60 -15.69 7.44
N ALA A 36 5.58 -15.43 8.30
CA ALA A 36 6.86 -16.14 8.27
C ALA A 36 6.69 -17.67 8.42
N ASP A 37 5.74 -18.11 9.23
CA ASP A 37 5.51 -19.54 9.53
C ASP A 37 4.44 -20.21 8.62
N ALA A 38 3.93 -19.51 7.60
CA ALA A 38 2.95 -20.07 6.68
C ALA A 38 3.61 -20.91 5.58
N THR A 39 2.88 -21.89 5.04
CA THR A 39 3.32 -22.69 3.87
C THR A 39 3.80 -21.82 2.70
N TRP A 40 3.13 -20.69 2.51
CA TRP A 40 3.50 -19.67 1.53
C TRP A 40 3.80 -18.37 2.28
N PRO A 41 5.08 -18.09 2.60
CA PRO A 41 5.45 -16.94 3.41
C PRO A 41 5.34 -15.62 2.65
N GLY A 42 5.33 -14.52 3.42
CA GLY A 42 5.46 -13.16 2.89
C GLY A 42 4.18 -12.47 2.44
N LEU A 43 4.37 -11.39 1.69
CA LEU A 43 3.30 -10.58 1.09
C LEU A 43 2.53 -11.34 0.02
N ARG A 44 1.22 -11.12 -0.04
CA ARG A 44 0.35 -11.65 -1.09
C ARG A 44 0.38 -10.74 -2.33
N PRO A 45 0.03 -11.27 -3.52
CA PRO A 45 0.02 -10.47 -4.75
C PRO A 45 -0.78 -9.16 -4.67
N HIS A 46 -1.96 -9.16 -4.04
CA HIS A 46 -2.76 -7.94 -3.84
C HIS A 46 -2.12 -6.94 -2.86
N GLU A 47 -1.31 -7.40 -1.91
CA GLU A 47 -0.60 -6.51 -0.98
C GLU A 47 0.57 -5.82 -1.69
N VAL A 48 1.32 -6.55 -2.52
CA VAL A 48 2.34 -5.96 -3.40
C VAL A 48 1.72 -5.00 -4.40
N SER A 49 0.58 -5.36 -5.00
CA SER A 49 -0.17 -4.46 -5.88
C SER A 49 -0.61 -3.20 -5.13
N PHE A 50 -1.05 -3.33 -3.88
CA PHE A 50 -1.44 -2.17 -3.08
C PHE A 50 -0.27 -1.23 -2.78
N LEU A 51 0.93 -1.76 -2.51
CA LEU A 51 2.13 -0.94 -2.36
C LEU A 51 2.45 -0.17 -3.65
N ARG A 52 2.35 -0.82 -4.82
CA ARG A 52 2.51 -0.16 -6.12
C ARG A 52 1.43 0.90 -6.39
N LEU A 53 0.24 0.75 -5.82
CA LEU A 53 -0.78 1.79 -5.88
C LEU A 53 -0.36 3.01 -5.06
N LEU A 54 0.18 2.81 -3.86
CA LEU A 54 0.71 3.90 -3.02
C LEU A 54 1.82 4.66 -3.74
N GLU A 55 2.78 3.97 -4.34
CA GLU A 55 3.86 4.59 -5.14
C GLU A 55 3.34 5.38 -6.36
N LYS A 56 2.16 5.03 -6.90
CA LYS A 56 1.55 5.78 -8.02
C LYS A 56 0.83 7.07 -7.58
N VAL A 57 0.31 7.10 -6.35
CA VAL A 57 -0.48 8.25 -5.84
C VAL A 57 0.30 9.16 -4.92
N CYS A 58 1.43 8.67 -4.41
CA CYS A 58 2.36 9.41 -3.57
C CYS A 58 3.67 9.64 -4.32
N ASP A 59 4.23 10.83 -4.15
CA ASP A 59 5.56 11.18 -4.65
C ASP A 59 6.61 11.02 -3.54
N ASP A 60 7.85 10.68 -3.89
CA ASP A 60 8.94 10.33 -2.96
C ASP A 60 8.61 9.19 -1.96
N CYS A 61 7.67 8.31 -2.31
CA CYS A 61 7.39 7.11 -1.54
C CYS A 61 8.49 6.06 -1.76
N VAL A 62 8.96 5.42 -0.69
CA VAL A 62 9.98 4.35 -0.78
C VAL A 62 9.43 3.07 -0.14
N VAL A 63 9.40 2.01 -0.95
CA VAL A 63 8.99 0.66 -0.57
C VAL A 63 10.20 -0.27 -0.74
N GLU A 64 10.65 -0.89 0.34
CA GLU A 64 11.70 -1.91 0.32
C GLU A 64 11.13 -3.22 0.86
N ILE A 65 11.22 -4.30 0.08
CA ILE A 65 10.73 -5.64 0.46
C ILE A 65 11.94 -6.58 0.41
N ASN A 66 12.10 -7.45 1.41
CA ASN A 66 13.14 -8.47 1.37
C ASN A 66 12.80 -9.59 0.36
N GLU A 67 13.78 -10.42 0.03
CA GLU A 67 13.64 -11.49 -0.98
C GLU A 67 12.45 -12.42 -0.72
N THR A 68 12.19 -12.77 0.54
CA THR A 68 11.10 -13.68 0.93
C THR A 68 9.76 -12.97 1.17
N GLY A 69 9.72 -11.63 1.07
CA GLY A 69 8.52 -10.83 1.32
C GLY A 69 8.02 -10.83 2.77
N THR A 70 8.78 -11.38 3.72
CA THR A 70 8.43 -11.44 5.15
C THR A 70 8.74 -10.14 5.91
N LYS A 71 9.51 -9.23 5.29
CA LYS A 71 9.87 -7.92 5.82
C LYS A 71 9.61 -6.83 4.80
N LEU A 72 8.87 -5.81 5.23
CA LEU A 72 8.52 -4.63 4.46
C LEU A 72 8.99 -3.38 5.21
N LYS A 73 9.72 -2.51 4.54
CA LYS A 73 10.05 -1.17 5.02
C LYS A 73 9.34 -0.16 4.13
N TYR A 74 8.54 0.68 4.76
CA TYR A 74 7.70 1.67 4.09
C TYR A 74 8.04 3.06 4.62
N LYS A 75 8.55 3.91 3.74
CA LYS A 75 8.70 5.33 3.99
C LYS A 75 7.61 6.05 3.18
N PRO A 76 6.60 6.66 3.85
CA PRO A 76 5.54 7.35 3.16
C PRO A 76 6.07 8.57 2.40
N GLY A 77 5.49 8.80 1.23
CA GLY A 77 5.72 9.98 0.42
C GLY A 77 4.64 11.05 0.64
N ILE A 78 4.65 12.08 -0.19
CA ILE A 78 3.63 13.12 -0.22
C ILE A 78 2.46 12.64 -1.08
N ILE A 79 1.23 12.67 -0.56
CA ILE A 79 0.04 12.32 -1.34
C ILE A 79 -0.18 13.41 -2.41
N MET A 80 0.08 13.08 -3.67
CA MET A 80 -0.03 14.04 -4.77
C MET A 80 -1.39 14.02 -5.43
N GLY A 81 -2.03 12.85 -5.52
CA GLY A 81 -3.18 12.65 -6.40
C GLY A 81 -2.72 12.52 -7.85
N GLY A 82 -3.49 13.04 -8.80
CA GLY A 82 -3.10 13.06 -10.22
C GLY A 82 -4.23 12.68 -11.18
N ARG A 83 -3.97 12.84 -12.48
CA ARG A 83 -4.89 12.49 -13.57
C ARG A 83 -4.29 11.41 -14.46
N HIS A 84 -5.15 10.71 -15.20
CA HIS A 84 -4.76 9.65 -16.14
C HIS A 84 -4.01 8.47 -15.50
N LEU A 85 -4.17 8.26 -14.19
CA LEU A 85 -3.60 7.11 -13.51
C LEU A 85 -4.38 5.83 -13.84
N VAL A 86 -3.67 4.73 -14.03
CA VAL A 86 -4.27 3.40 -14.24
C VAL A 86 -3.60 2.40 -13.31
N HIS A 87 -4.40 1.65 -12.57
CA HIS A 87 -3.92 0.58 -11.70
C HIS A 87 -4.63 -0.73 -12.03
N ASP A 88 -3.85 -1.79 -12.23
CA ASP A 88 -4.36 -3.15 -12.36
C ASP A 88 -4.32 -3.80 -10.98
N CYS A 89 -5.49 -4.10 -10.44
CA CYS A 89 -5.73 -4.72 -9.15
C CYS A 89 -5.51 -6.25 -9.19
N GLY A 90 -5.41 -6.83 -10.39
CA GLY A 90 -5.40 -8.27 -10.61
C GLY A 90 -6.71 -8.94 -10.21
N VAL A 91 -6.63 -10.25 -9.92
CA VAL A 91 -7.79 -11.12 -9.64
C VAL A 91 -7.82 -11.66 -8.21
N SER A 92 -6.79 -11.43 -7.40
CA SER A 92 -6.71 -12.05 -6.06
C SER A 92 -7.60 -11.40 -5.00
N ARG A 93 -8.05 -10.16 -5.26
CA ARG A 93 -9.01 -9.39 -4.44
C ARG A 93 -9.87 -8.50 -5.34
N SER A 94 -11.05 -8.15 -4.85
CA SER A 94 -11.95 -7.21 -5.54
C SER A 94 -11.36 -5.80 -5.59
N ILE A 95 -11.81 -4.99 -6.54
CA ILE A 95 -11.41 -3.58 -6.68
C ILE A 95 -11.63 -2.79 -5.38
N SER A 96 -12.66 -3.12 -4.59
CA SER A 96 -12.94 -2.46 -3.31
C SER A 96 -11.79 -2.54 -2.32
N TYR A 97 -10.97 -3.61 -2.40
CA TYR A 97 -9.77 -3.75 -1.57
C TYR A 97 -8.81 -2.56 -1.71
N PHE A 98 -8.73 -2.01 -2.93
CA PHE A 98 -7.88 -0.87 -3.30
C PHE A 98 -8.61 0.46 -3.20
N LEU A 99 -9.91 0.48 -3.51
CA LEU A 99 -10.73 1.69 -3.51
C LEU A 99 -10.90 2.30 -2.11
N GLU A 100 -11.14 1.48 -1.10
CA GLU A 100 -11.33 1.93 0.30
C GLU A 100 -10.20 2.87 0.80
N PRO A 101 -8.91 2.46 0.80
CA PRO A 101 -7.83 3.35 1.22
C PRO A 101 -7.62 4.52 0.26
N LEU A 102 -7.93 4.34 -1.03
CA LEU A 102 -7.73 5.35 -2.07
C LEU A 102 -8.69 6.54 -1.92
N ILE A 103 -9.94 6.29 -1.49
CA ILE A 103 -10.90 7.35 -1.17
C ILE A 103 -10.32 8.24 -0.08
N VAL A 104 -9.79 7.65 0.99
CA VAL A 104 -9.21 8.41 2.10
C VAL A 104 -7.99 9.20 1.64
N LEU A 105 -7.05 8.58 0.91
CA LEU A 105 -5.88 9.28 0.38
C LEU A 105 -6.26 10.43 -0.56
N GLY A 106 -7.27 10.23 -1.40
CA GLY A 106 -7.76 11.24 -2.35
C GLY A 106 -8.25 12.53 -1.68
N LEU A 107 -8.72 12.46 -0.43
CA LEU A 107 -9.15 13.64 0.35
C LEU A 107 -7.98 14.52 0.80
N PHE A 108 -6.79 13.95 0.97
CA PHE A 108 -5.59 14.65 1.48
C PHE A 108 -4.53 14.89 0.38
N GLY A 109 -4.87 14.62 -0.88
CA GLY A 109 -3.97 14.84 -2.00
C GLY A 109 -3.77 16.33 -2.32
N LYS A 110 -2.55 16.73 -2.68
CA LYS A 110 -2.26 18.10 -3.16
C LYS A 110 -3.04 18.48 -4.43
N LYS A 111 -3.44 17.48 -5.23
CA LYS A 111 -4.25 17.64 -6.44
C LYS A 111 -5.42 16.64 -6.40
N PRO A 112 -6.53 16.92 -7.11
CA PRO A 112 -7.59 15.94 -7.27
C PRO A 112 -7.07 14.62 -7.84
N LEU A 113 -7.60 13.51 -7.34
CA LEU A 113 -7.27 12.16 -7.79
C LEU A 113 -8.28 11.66 -8.82
N THR A 114 -7.82 11.35 -10.03
CA THR A 114 -8.58 10.68 -11.08
C THR A 114 -7.81 9.46 -11.56
N ILE A 115 -8.34 8.28 -11.27
CA ILE A 115 -7.66 7.00 -11.48
C ILE A 115 -8.65 5.94 -11.95
N ARG A 116 -8.20 5.11 -12.90
CA ARG A 116 -8.94 3.94 -13.39
C ARG A 116 -8.39 2.67 -12.76
N LEU A 117 -9.21 1.99 -11.96
CA LEU A 117 -8.91 0.68 -11.40
C LEU A 117 -9.44 -0.41 -12.34
N LYS A 118 -8.59 -1.37 -12.70
CA LYS A 118 -8.95 -2.55 -13.51
C LYS A 118 -8.79 -3.79 -12.64
N GLY A 119 -9.78 -4.68 -12.60
CA GLY A 119 -9.69 -5.90 -11.80
C GLY A 119 -11.06 -6.53 -11.59
N MET A 120 -11.13 -7.47 -10.66
CA MET A 120 -12.38 -8.17 -10.35
C MET A 120 -13.41 -7.22 -9.71
N PRO A 121 -14.61 -7.07 -10.29
CA PRO A 121 -15.66 -6.23 -9.72
C PRO A 121 -16.18 -6.82 -8.41
N LEU A 122 -16.78 -5.97 -7.57
CA LEU A 122 -17.37 -6.37 -6.29
C LEU A 122 -18.48 -7.42 -6.45
N LEU A 123 -19.19 -7.39 -7.58
CA LEU A 123 -20.28 -8.31 -7.92
C LEU A 123 -19.79 -9.21 -9.07
N SER A 124 -19.23 -10.35 -8.73
CA SER A 124 -19.07 -11.46 -9.69
C SER A 124 -19.97 -12.57 -9.17
N PHE A 125 -21.22 -12.60 -9.63
CA PHE A 125 -22.11 -13.77 -9.53
C PHE A 125 -21.84 -14.69 -10.70
#